data_AF-A0A8C1IR70-F1
#
_entry.id   AF-A0A8C1IR70-F1
#
_cell.length_a   1.000
_cell.length_b   1.000
_cell.length_c   1.000
_cell.angle_alpha   90.00
_cell.angle_beta   90.00
_cell.angle_gamma   90.00
#
_symmetry.space_group_name_H-M   'P 1'
#
loop_
_entity.id
_entity.type
_entity.pdbx_description
1 polymer ?
#
loop_
_entity_poly.entity_id
_entity_poly.type
_entity_poly.pdbx_seq_one_letter_code
_entity_poly.pdbx_strand_id
1 'polypeptide(L)'
;MADPPRLLVFFASLISLRFCGADKGSDIRGFTPFQFVVEPVDTLAVRGLPAVLNCSAASDAPVRVEWKKDGTFLNLVADDRKRQLADGSLLISAVVHSKHNKPDEGVYQCVATIDNLGTISSRTACLTVAGMKTKPSRFRNCIKFDTQNSKLHQNQK
;
A
#
# COMPACT_ATOMS: atom_id res chain seq x y z
N MET A 1 63.20 -1.55 76.01
CA MET A 1 63.28 -2.76 75.18
C MET A 1 62.12 -2.69 74.18
N ALA A 2 62.28 -2.35 72.90
CA ALA A 2 63.40 -2.65 71.99
C ALA A 2 63.70 -4.16 72.01
N ASP A 3 63.72 -4.95 70.94
CA ASP A 3 63.81 -4.74 69.48
C ASP A 3 64.16 -6.18 68.94
N PRO A 4 64.52 -6.45 67.67
CA PRO A 4 63.86 -6.12 66.40
C PRO A 4 63.64 -7.42 65.55
N PRO A 5 64.01 -7.58 64.25
CA PRO A 5 63.13 -7.20 63.12
C PRO A 5 63.07 -8.18 61.91
N ARG A 6 62.23 -7.77 60.93
CA ARG A 6 62.44 -7.89 59.46
C ARG A 6 62.65 -9.28 58.85
N LEU A 7 61.65 -9.70 58.06
CA LEU A 7 61.81 -9.57 56.61
C LEU A 7 60.63 -8.78 56.02
N LEU A 8 60.92 -7.65 55.38
CA LEU A 8 60.04 -7.03 54.37
C LEU A 8 60.31 -7.77 53.04
N VAL A 9 59.34 -8.03 52.15
CA VAL A 9 59.10 -7.35 50.86
C VAL A 9 58.30 -8.35 50.00
N PHE A 10 57.26 -8.05 49.21
CA PHE A 10 56.27 -6.96 49.12
C PHE A 10 55.08 -7.49 48.26
N PHE A 11 54.07 -6.65 48.02
CA PHE A 11 53.12 -6.70 46.88
C PHE A 11 52.08 -7.84 46.79
N ALA A 12 50.91 -7.52 47.35
CA ALA A 12 49.65 -7.39 46.60
C ALA A 12 49.44 -8.32 45.38
N SER A 13 48.66 -9.38 45.60
CA SER A 13 47.68 -9.82 44.59
C SER A 13 46.38 -10.19 45.26
N LEU A 14 45.45 -9.24 45.33
CA LEU A 14 44.04 -9.56 45.54
C LEU A 14 43.57 -10.26 44.26
N ILE A 15 43.55 -11.59 44.28
CA ILE A 15 42.91 -12.40 43.24
C ILE A 15 41.39 -12.23 43.42
N SER A 16 40.90 -11.08 42.98
CA SER A 16 39.48 -10.87 42.76
C SER A 16 39.00 -11.93 41.80
N LEU A 17 38.08 -12.79 42.22
CA LEU A 17 37.33 -13.64 41.30
C LEU A 17 36.61 -12.72 40.32
N ARG A 18 37.21 -12.54 39.13
CA ARG A 18 36.51 -11.99 37.98
C ARG A 18 35.48 -13.03 37.59
N PHE A 19 34.25 -12.83 38.05
CA PHE A 19 33.07 -13.51 37.51
C PHE A 19 33.19 -13.49 35.99
N CYS A 20 33.13 -14.68 35.38
CA CYS A 20 32.84 -14.78 33.96
C CYS A 20 31.48 -14.13 33.78
N GLY A 21 31.47 -12.92 33.21
CA GLY A 21 30.24 -12.17 33.01
C GLY A 21 29.38 -12.94 32.02
N ALA A 22 28.26 -13.47 32.50
CA ALA A 22 27.32 -14.21 31.66
C ALA A 22 26.97 -13.37 30.44
N ASP A 23 27.03 -14.00 29.26
CA ASP A 23 26.74 -13.36 27.98
C ASP A 23 25.41 -12.61 28.05
N LYS A 24 25.49 -11.28 27.96
CA LYS A 24 24.35 -10.44 27.62
C LYS A 24 24.01 -10.80 26.19
N GLY A 25 23.05 -11.72 26.04
CA GLY A 25 22.67 -12.32 24.78
C GLY A 25 22.51 -11.27 23.69
N SER A 26 23.03 -11.62 22.51
CA SER A 26 22.96 -10.82 21.29
C SER A 26 21.59 -10.16 21.12
N ASP A 27 21.58 -8.86 20.84
CA ASP A 27 20.40 -8.14 20.35
C ASP A 27 19.99 -8.77 19.01
N ILE A 28 19.15 -9.81 19.06
CA ILE A 28 18.44 -10.31 17.88
C ILE A 28 17.47 -9.19 17.51
N ARG A 29 17.93 -8.30 16.62
CA ARG A 29 17.12 -7.26 16.00
C ARG A 29 15.88 -7.94 15.42
N GLY A 30 14.75 -7.76 16.10
CA GLY A 30 13.50 -8.38 15.71
C GLY A 30 13.18 -8.03 14.26
N PHE A 31 12.78 -9.03 13.48
CA PHE A 31 12.29 -8.78 12.13
C PHE A 31 10.93 -8.09 12.24
N THR A 32 10.91 -6.75 12.12
CA THR A 32 9.65 -6.01 12.01
C THR A 32 8.96 -6.41 10.72
N PRO A 33 7.81 -7.10 10.76
CA PRO A 33 7.09 -7.47 9.55
C PRO A 33 6.63 -6.18 8.85
N PHE A 34 6.90 -6.07 7.55
CA PHE A 34 6.47 -4.93 6.75
C PHE A 34 6.05 -5.40 5.36
N GLN A 35 4.75 -5.38 5.10
CA GLN A 35 4.16 -5.92 3.87
C GLN A 35 2.82 -5.26 3.55
N PHE A 36 2.39 -5.34 2.28
CA PHE A 36 1.03 -4.97 1.89
C PHE A 36 0.05 -6.07 2.33
N VAL A 37 -1.07 -5.65 2.95
CA VAL A 37 -2.22 -6.50 3.27
C VAL A 37 -3.28 -6.39 2.17
N VAL A 38 -3.43 -5.19 1.62
CA VAL A 38 -4.29 -4.90 0.47
C VAL A 38 -3.46 -4.18 -0.57
N GLU A 39 -3.47 -4.72 -1.78
CA GLU A 39 -2.82 -4.14 -2.95
C GLU A 39 -3.84 -3.65 -3.97
N PRO A 40 -3.50 -2.61 -4.78
CA PRO A 40 -4.42 -2.09 -5.76
C PRO A 40 -4.63 -3.05 -6.94
N VAL A 41 -5.83 -2.98 -7.52
CA VAL A 41 -6.26 -3.79 -8.65
C VAL A 41 -6.73 -2.91 -9.82
N ASP A 42 -6.59 -3.44 -11.03
CA ASP A 42 -7.06 -2.76 -12.25
C ASP A 42 -8.53 -2.38 -12.12
N THR A 43 -8.83 -1.10 -12.38
CA THR A 43 -10.12 -0.50 -12.06
C THR A 43 -10.68 0.21 -13.29
N LEU A 44 -11.94 -0.11 -13.61
CA LEU A 44 -12.72 0.59 -14.63
C LEU A 44 -13.60 1.66 -13.96
N ALA A 45 -13.14 2.90 -13.98
CA ALA A 45 -13.89 4.04 -13.49
C ALA A 45 -14.94 4.54 -14.50
N VAL A 46 -15.92 5.30 -14.04
CA VAL A 46 -16.89 5.99 -14.89
C VAL A 46 -16.65 7.50 -14.81
N ARG A 47 -16.67 8.18 -15.96
CA ARG A 47 -16.45 9.63 -16.05
C ARG A 47 -17.41 10.41 -15.14
N GLY A 48 -16.86 11.22 -14.23
CA GLY A 48 -17.61 12.05 -13.28
C GLY A 48 -18.08 11.33 -12.02
N LEU A 49 -17.91 10.01 -11.91
CA LEU A 49 -18.16 9.26 -10.67
C LEU A 49 -16.86 9.13 -9.84
N PRO A 50 -16.97 8.86 -8.53
CA PRO A 50 -15.82 8.53 -7.71
C PRO A 50 -15.22 7.17 -8.09
N ALA A 51 -13.90 7.03 -7.90
CA ALA A 51 -13.17 5.77 -7.99
C ALA A 51 -12.22 5.64 -6.80
N VAL A 52 -12.06 4.41 -6.29
CA VAL A 52 -11.16 4.10 -5.18
C VAL A 52 -10.15 3.04 -5.63
N LEU A 53 -8.88 3.30 -5.38
CA LEU A 53 -7.80 2.32 -5.50
C LEU A 53 -7.39 1.90 -4.10
N ASN A 54 -7.72 0.66 -3.73
CA ASN A 54 -7.46 0.17 -2.38
C ASN A 54 -5.97 -0.06 -2.16
N CYS A 55 -5.45 0.36 -1.00
CA CYS A 55 -4.11 0.00 -0.55
C CYS A 55 -4.07 0.01 0.97
N SER A 56 -3.44 -1.00 1.58
CA SER A 56 -3.13 -1.00 3.00
C SER A 56 -1.88 -1.84 3.27
N ALA A 57 -1.01 -1.34 4.15
CA ALA A 57 0.22 -2.01 4.56
C ALA A 57 0.25 -2.17 6.09
N ALA A 58 0.77 -3.30 6.56
CA ALA A 58 0.86 -3.61 7.98
C ALA A 58 2.31 -3.71 8.44
N SER A 59 2.55 -3.20 9.65
CA SER A 59 3.76 -3.33 10.43
C SER A 59 3.54 -2.90 11.87
N ASP A 60 4.46 -3.26 12.75
CA ASP A 60 4.44 -2.85 14.17
C ASP A 60 4.87 -1.39 14.40
N ALA A 61 5.47 -0.75 13.37
CA ALA A 61 5.84 0.65 13.36
C ALA A 61 4.86 1.51 12.52
N PRO A 62 4.79 2.84 12.72
CA PRO A 62 3.96 3.72 11.90
C PRO A 62 4.35 3.70 10.41
N VAL A 63 3.39 3.42 9.53
CA VAL A 63 3.59 3.43 8.07
C VAL A 63 3.13 4.75 7.47
N ARG A 64 3.99 5.35 6.64
CA ARG A 64 3.64 6.45 5.74
C ARG A 64 3.35 5.89 4.35
N VAL A 65 2.08 5.92 3.95
CA VAL A 65 1.63 5.54 2.59
C VAL A 65 1.60 6.76 1.68
N GLU A 66 2.07 6.59 0.46
CA GLU A 66 2.09 7.57 -0.64
C GLU A 66 1.67 6.89 -1.95
N TRP A 67 1.24 7.68 -2.94
CA TRP A 67 0.81 7.16 -4.24
C TRP A 67 1.65 7.71 -5.39
N LYS A 68 1.95 6.83 -6.35
CA LYS A 68 2.49 7.19 -7.66
C LYS A 68 1.45 6.98 -8.75
N LYS A 69 1.50 7.84 -9.77
CA LYS A 69 0.83 7.67 -11.06
C LYS A 69 1.88 7.81 -12.16
N ASP A 70 1.92 6.85 -13.07
CA ASP A 70 2.86 6.78 -14.21
C ASP A 70 4.33 7.01 -13.77
N GLY A 71 4.69 6.41 -12.63
CA GLY A 71 6.02 6.51 -11.99
C GLY A 71 6.26 7.76 -11.12
N THR A 72 5.42 8.80 -11.23
CA THR A 72 5.58 10.08 -10.51
C THR A 72 4.72 10.12 -9.26
N PHE A 73 5.25 10.62 -8.14
CA PHE A 73 4.46 10.79 -6.91
C PHE A 73 3.33 11.81 -7.10
N LEU A 74 2.14 11.47 -6.61
CA LEU A 74 0.97 12.35 -6.67
C LEU A 74 1.07 13.44 -5.61
N ASN A 75 1.06 14.70 -6.05
CA ASN A 75 0.83 15.82 -5.16
C ASN A 75 -0.68 15.94 -4.85
N LEU A 76 -1.13 15.29 -3.78
CA LEU A 76 -2.53 15.32 -3.33
C LEU A 76 -2.98 16.70 -2.86
N VAL A 77 -2.05 17.61 -2.53
CA VAL A 77 -2.37 19.01 -2.15
C VAL A 77 -2.70 19.88 -3.37
N ALA A 78 -2.31 19.46 -4.58
CA ALA A 78 -2.55 20.21 -5.80
C ALA A 78 -3.85 19.83 -6.55
N ASP A 79 -4.58 18.81 -6.09
CA ASP A 79 -5.79 18.30 -6.75
C ASP A 79 -6.79 17.81 -5.70
N ASP A 80 -7.63 18.71 -5.18
CA ASP A 80 -8.62 18.46 -4.10
C ASP A 80 -9.56 17.27 -4.36
N ARG A 81 -9.69 16.82 -5.62
CA ARG A 81 -10.47 15.64 -5.97
C ARG A 81 -9.81 14.35 -5.47
N LYS A 82 -8.48 14.34 -5.36
CA LYS A 82 -7.64 13.18 -5.02
C LYS A 82 -7.25 13.26 -3.54
N ARG A 83 -7.79 12.35 -2.74
CA ARG A 83 -7.49 12.28 -1.29
C ARG A 83 -7.11 10.86 -0.89
N GLN A 84 -6.13 10.76 -0.01
CA GLN A 84 -5.79 9.51 0.65
C GLN A 84 -6.76 9.28 1.82
N LEU A 85 -7.24 8.04 1.94
CA LEU A 85 -8.08 7.58 3.03
C LEU A 85 -7.20 7.07 4.19
N ALA A 86 -7.80 6.92 5.38
CA ALA A 86 -7.08 6.57 6.60
C ALA A 86 -6.44 5.17 6.59
N ASP A 87 -6.90 4.28 5.71
CA ASP A 87 -6.36 2.93 5.49
C ASP A 87 -5.14 2.90 4.54
N GLY A 88 -4.88 4.00 3.81
CA GLY A 88 -3.89 4.11 2.75
C GLY A 88 -4.48 4.19 1.33
N SER A 89 -5.78 3.92 1.16
CA SER A 89 -6.45 3.86 -0.16
C SER A 89 -6.56 5.24 -0.81
N LEU A 90 -6.46 5.31 -2.15
CA LEU A 90 -6.62 6.56 -2.90
C LEU A 90 -8.06 6.70 -3.40
N LEU A 91 -8.76 7.75 -2.98
CA LEU A 91 -10.07 8.14 -3.51
C LEU A 91 -9.92 9.31 -4.48
N ILE A 92 -10.36 9.09 -5.72
CA ILE A 92 -10.55 10.12 -6.75
C ILE A 92 -12.05 10.44 -6.78
N SER A 93 -12.44 11.60 -6.26
CA SER A 93 -13.85 11.94 -5.97
C SER A 93 -14.71 12.14 -7.22
N ALA A 94 -14.11 12.56 -8.34
CA ALA A 94 -14.78 12.68 -9.63
C ALA A 94 -13.76 12.47 -10.77
N VAL A 95 -13.84 11.34 -11.46
CA VAL A 95 -12.87 10.94 -12.50
C VAL A 95 -13.05 11.75 -13.79
N VAL A 96 -11.97 12.41 -14.23
CA VAL A 96 -11.94 13.26 -15.42
C VAL A 96 -11.35 12.49 -16.60
N HIS A 97 -12.14 12.40 -17.68
CA HIS A 97 -11.71 11.87 -18.96
C HIS A 97 -12.38 12.67 -20.09
N SER A 98 -11.59 13.02 -21.10
CA SER A 98 -12.03 13.69 -22.32
C SER A 98 -11.18 13.22 -23.51
N LYS A 99 -11.57 13.57 -24.74
CA LYS A 99 -10.85 13.16 -25.96
C LYS A 99 -9.38 13.63 -26.00
N HIS A 100 -9.09 14.78 -25.38
CA HIS A 100 -7.77 15.44 -25.46
C HIS A 100 -7.03 15.50 -24.11
N ASN A 101 -7.72 15.24 -22.99
CA ASN A 101 -7.13 15.28 -21.65
C ASN A 101 -7.73 14.16 -20.79
N LYS A 102 -6.86 13.34 -20.19
CA LYS A 102 -7.20 12.18 -19.38
C LYS A 102 -6.33 12.14 -18.10
N PRO A 103 -6.44 13.14 -17.22
CA PRO A 103 -5.47 13.33 -16.13
C PRO A 103 -5.47 12.20 -15.09
N ASP A 104 -6.58 11.45 -15.00
CA ASP A 104 -6.75 10.36 -14.03
C ASP A 104 -6.57 8.96 -14.67
N GLU A 105 -6.52 8.84 -16.00
CA GLU A 105 -6.24 7.55 -16.66
C GLU A 105 -4.73 7.27 -16.62
N GLY A 106 -4.30 6.08 -16.19
CA GLY A 106 -2.89 5.74 -16.08
C GLY A 106 -2.61 4.56 -15.14
N VAL A 107 -1.33 4.31 -14.88
CA VAL A 107 -0.85 3.22 -14.02
C VAL A 107 -0.53 3.77 -12.64
N TYR A 108 -1.20 3.25 -11.62
CA TYR A 108 -1.06 3.64 -10.23
C TYR A 108 -0.25 2.61 -9.45
N GLN A 109 0.50 3.07 -8.46
CA GLN A 109 1.27 2.23 -7.54
C GLN A 109 1.25 2.84 -6.14
N CYS A 110 1.02 2.01 -5.14
CA CYS A 110 1.08 2.39 -3.74
C CYS A 110 2.51 2.22 -3.22
N VAL A 111 3.01 3.16 -2.42
CA VAL A 111 4.36 3.17 -1.86
C VAL A 111 4.24 3.34 -0.36
N ALA A 112 4.75 2.37 0.40
CA ALA A 112 4.72 2.41 1.86
C ALA A 112 6.15 2.61 2.38
N THR A 113 6.34 3.54 3.30
CA THR A 113 7.63 3.85 3.93
C THR A 113 7.51 3.77 5.44
N ILE A 114 8.52 3.19 6.09
CA ILE A 114 8.72 3.23 7.54
C ILE A 114 10.10 3.84 7.80
N ASP A 115 10.13 4.89 8.61
CA ASP A 115 11.38 5.56 8.98
C ASP A 115 12.32 4.57 9.68
N ASN A 116 13.59 4.55 9.24
CA ASN A 116 14.65 3.63 9.67
C ASN A 116 14.52 2.15 9.23
N LEU A 117 13.43 1.73 8.59
CA LEU A 117 13.32 0.39 7.99
C LEU A 117 13.44 0.41 6.46
N GLY A 118 12.83 1.40 5.80
CA GLY A 118 12.90 1.61 4.36
C GLY A 118 11.53 1.74 3.68
N THR A 119 11.51 1.50 2.37
CA THR A 119 10.34 1.71 1.50
C THR A 119 10.06 0.46 0.67
N ILE A 120 8.79 0.05 0.62
CA ILE A 120 8.27 -1.00 -0.27
C ILE A 120 7.26 -0.40 -1.25
N SER A 121 7.09 -1.03 -2.41
CA SER A 121 6.11 -0.62 -3.43
C SER A 121 5.20 -1.78 -3.78
N SER A 122 3.90 -1.53 -3.92
CA SER A 122 2.92 -2.54 -4.30
C SER A 122 3.09 -2.95 -5.76
N ARG A 123 2.32 -3.96 -6.19
CA ARG A 123 1.95 -4.13 -7.61
C ARG A 123 1.41 -2.84 -8.20
N THR A 124 1.46 -2.75 -9.52
CA THR A 124 0.78 -1.71 -10.28
C THR A 124 -0.68 -2.08 -10.52
N ALA A 125 -1.50 -1.05 -10.73
CA ALA A 125 -2.91 -1.14 -11.11
C ALA A 125 -3.24 -0.11 -12.19
N CYS A 126 -3.92 -0.53 -13.26
CA CYS A 126 -4.36 0.33 -14.34
C CYS A 126 -5.73 0.94 -14.02
N LEU A 127 -5.83 2.27 -13.97
CA LEU A 127 -7.10 2.99 -13.89
C LEU A 127 -7.52 3.41 -15.29
N THR A 128 -8.59 2.82 -15.80
CA THR A 128 -9.19 3.12 -17.12
C THR A 128 -10.56 3.75 -16.95
N VAL A 129 -11.02 4.53 -17.93
CA VAL A 129 -12.32 5.22 -17.83
C VAL A 129 -13.31 4.76 -18.89
N ALA A 130 -14.45 4.22 -18.44
CA ALA A 130 -15.59 3.90 -19.26
C ALA A 130 -16.19 5.19 -19.87
N GLY A 131 -16.00 5.35 -21.17
CA GLY A 131 -16.65 6.39 -21.95
C GLY A 131 -18.14 6.08 -22.16
N MET A 132 -18.99 6.46 -21.21
CA MET A 132 -20.44 6.51 -21.43
C MET A 132 -20.76 7.48 -22.56
N LYS A 133 -20.90 6.96 -23.79
CA LYS A 133 -21.54 7.72 -24.86
C LYS A 133 -23.02 7.80 -24.53
N THR A 134 -23.44 8.93 -23.93
CA THR A 134 -24.85 9.28 -23.71
C THR A 134 -25.56 9.63 -25.02
N LYS A 135 -25.47 8.74 -26.02
CA LYS A 135 -26.63 8.49 -26.86
C LYS A 135 -27.43 7.43 -26.10
N PRO A 136 -28.71 7.67 -25.73
CA PRO A 136 -29.55 6.53 -25.44
C PRO A 136 -29.48 5.64 -26.67
N SER A 137 -28.99 4.41 -26.51
CA SER A 137 -29.20 3.37 -27.50
C SER A 137 -30.71 3.26 -27.61
N ARG A 138 -31.27 3.87 -28.66
CA ARG A 138 -32.68 3.75 -29.01
C ARG A 138 -32.93 2.25 -29.05
N PHE A 139 -33.64 1.72 -28.05
CA PHE A 139 -33.94 0.31 -27.87
C PHE A 139 -34.78 -0.12 -29.09
N ARG A 140 -34.09 -0.42 -30.19
CA ARG A 140 -34.68 -0.89 -31.43
C ARG A 140 -34.62 -2.40 -31.38
N ASN A 141 -35.80 -2.92 -31.11
CA ASN A 141 -36.19 -4.33 -31.14
C ASN A 141 -35.85 -5.07 -29.85
N CYS A 142 -36.79 -4.99 -28.91
CA CYS A 142 -36.94 -5.99 -27.86
C CYS A 142 -37.18 -7.37 -28.51
N ILE A 143 -36.50 -8.40 -28.02
CA ILE A 143 -37.05 -9.76 -28.00
C ILE A 143 -37.70 -9.95 -26.63
N LYS A 144 -39.03 -9.96 -26.59
CA LYS A 144 -39.74 -10.48 -25.41
C LYS A 144 -39.54 -11.99 -25.40
N PHE A 145 -38.77 -12.49 -24.45
CA PHE A 145 -38.73 -13.91 -24.15
C PHE A 145 -40.02 -14.26 -23.40
N ASP A 146 -41.00 -14.80 -24.11
CA ASP A 146 -42.15 -15.41 -23.45
C ASP A 146 -41.72 -16.77 -22.88
N THR A 147 -41.96 -16.99 -21.58
CA THR A 147 -41.46 -18.17 -20.87
C THR A 147 -42.49 -19.32 -20.93
N GLN A 148 -43.26 -19.39 -22.01
CA GLN A 148 -44.23 -20.44 -22.31
C GLN A 148 -43.95 -21.11 -23.65
N ASN A 149 -42.91 -21.94 -23.65
CA ASN A 149 -42.78 -23.20 -24.40
C ASN A 149 -43.33 -23.26 -25.85
N SER A 150 -42.42 -23.07 -26.81
CA SER A 150 -42.36 -23.78 -28.11
C SER A 150 -43.46 -23.56 -29.17
N LYS A 151 -43.21 -22.62 -30.09
CA LYS A 151 -43.05 -22.92 -31.54
C LYS A 151 -42.47 -21.73 -32.31
N LEU A 152 -41.49 -21.99 -33.18
CA LEU A 152 -40.99 -21.03 -34.16
C LEU A 152 -41.99 -20.92 -35.32
N HIS A 153 -42.69 -19.79 -35.42
CA HIS A 153 -43.42 -19.41 -36.63
C HIS A 153 -42.60 -18.44 -37.47
N GLN A 154 -42.10 -18.94 -38.59
CA GLN A 154 -41.37 -18.17 -39.59
C GLN A 154 -42.37 -17.65 -40.63
N ASN A 155 -42.81 -16.40 -40.51
CA ASN A 155 -43.67 -15.78 -41.51
C ASN A 155 -42.83 -15.28 -42.69
N GLN A 156 -43.06 -15.88 -43.86
CA GLN A 156 -42.65 -15.33 -45.14
C GLN A 156 -43.64 -14.26 -45.61
N LYS A 157 -43.10 -13.32 -46.41
CA LYS A 157 -43.77 -12.29 -47.22
C LYS A 157 -44.17 -11.00 -46.51
#